data_AF-A0A9N9D9V8-F1
#
_entry.id   AF-A0A9N9D9V8-F1
#
_cell.length_a   1.000
_cell.length_b   1.000
_cell.length_c   1.000
_cell.angle_alpha   90.00
_cell.angle_beta   90.00
_cell.angle_gamma   90.00
#
_symmetry.space_group_name_H-M   'P 1'
#
loop_
_entity.id
_entity.type
_entity.pdbx_description
1 polymer ?
#
loop_
_entity_poly.entity_id
_entity_poly.type
_entity_poly.pdbx_seq_one_letter_code
_entity_poly.pdbx_strand_id
1 'polypeptide(L)'
;MNTFLDIVKKCDNFPYPDEKDEKNLIHDVVPLLLNNVKIGLIYKTTIPALKKYNEQHQKPCPFIIEETFVTFASHLNTFEKLTQEIKKLLEVWREEKAFPALEVYGPSNLAFVIERSGTQLFGLLTFGVHLSAYVKTTEGKLKMWIAKRSITKSKWPGRLDNTVAGGISYNLTVKETLVKEAMEEANLSEEIAEKAVP
;
A
#
# COMPACT_ATOMS: atom_id res chain seq x y z
N MET A 1 7.25 7.51 28.51
CA MET A 1 7.01 8.45 27.39
C MET A 1 7.77 7.90 26.20
N ASN A 2 7.20 7.87 24.98
CA ASN A 2 7.97 7.43 23.81
C ASN A 2 8.91 8.56 23.37
N THR A 3 10.16 8.24 23.01
CA THR A 3 11.05 9.14 22.26
C THR A 3 10.70 9.13 20.76
N PHE A 4 11.29 10.04 19.99
CA PHE A 4 11.19 9.98 18.51
C PHE A 4 11.81 8.69 17.95
N LEU A 5 12.89 8.17 18.56
CA LEU A 5 13.49 6.90 18.15
C LEU A 5 12.54 5.71 18.40
N ASP A 6 11.79 5.73 19.51
CA ASP A 6 10.76 4.71 19.79
C ASP A 6 9.53 4.80 18.89
N ILE A 7 9.38 5.89 18.13
CA ILE A 7 8.36 6.04 17.08
C ILE A 7 8.92 5.51 15.76
N VAL A 8 10.14 5.90 15.38
CA VAL A 8 10.83 5.39 14.18
C VAL A 8 10.89 3.85 14.22
N LYS A 9 11.35 3.24 15.32
CA LYS A 9 11.41 1.78 15.52
C LYS A 9 10.05 1.04 15.53
N LYS A 10 8.93 1.77 15.51
CA LYS A 10 7.57 1.19 15.38
C LYS A 10 6.99 1.35 13.98
N CYS A 11 7.62 2.16 13.14
CA CYS A 11 7.30 2.32 11.72
C CYS A 11 8.29 1.52 10.86
N ASP A 12 9.57 1.56 11.21
CA ASP A 12 10.63 0.72 10.68
C ASP A 12 10.86 -0.45 11.65
N ASN A 13 9.99 -1.45 11.54
CA ASN A 13 10.09 -2.75 12.18
C ASN A 13 10.18 -3.88 11.14
N PHE A 14 10.62 -3.54 9.92
CA PHE A 14 10.92 -4.52 8.88
C PHE A 14 12.28 -5.17 9.21
N PRO A 15 12.38 -6.51 9.25
CA PRO A 15 13.61 -7.17 9.68
C PRO A 15 14.74 -6.92 8.69
N TYR A 16 15.83 -6.32 9.16
CA TYR A 16 17.06 -6.22 8.39
C TYR A 16 17.81 -7.56 8.40
N PRO A 17 18.61 -7.91 7.37
CA PRO A 17 19.26 -9.23 7.28
C PRO A 17 20.18 -9.60 8.47
N ASP A 18 20.70 -8.60 9.16
CA ASP A 18 21.56 -8.76 10.34
C ASP A 18 20.78 -8.93 11.65
N GLU A 19 19.47 -8.67 11.66
CA GLU A 19 18.60 -8.77 12.84
C GLU A 19 18.07 -10.20 13.01
N LYS A 20 18.80 -11.01 13.79
CA LYS A 20 18.43 -12.40 14.08
C LYS A 20 17.33 -12.50 15.15
N ASP A 21 16.06 -12.40 14.74
CA ASP A 21 14.92 -12.82 15.58
C ASP A 21 14.10 -13.93 14.89
N GLU A 22 14.52 -15.18 15.10
CA GLU A 22 13.92 -16.39 14.54
C GLU A 22 12.41 -16.58 14.83
N LYS A 23 11.82 -15.75 15.71
CA LYS A 23 10.39 -15.81 16.06
C LYS A 23 9.53 -14.81 15.27
N ASN A 24 10.13 -13.92 14.48
CA ASN A 24 9.40 -12.90 13.75
C ASN A 24 8.84 -13.46 12.42
N LEU A 25 7.51 -13.56 12.32
CA LEU A 25 6.81 -14.03 11.11
C LEU A 25 7.11 -13.18 9.85
N ILE A 26 7.71 -11.99 10.01
CA ILE A 26 8.14 -11.12 8.92
C ILE A 26 9.39 -11.68 8.20
N HIS A 27 10.17 -12.57 8.83
CA HIS A 27 11.22 -13.34 8.13
C HIS A 27 10.64 -14.45 7.24
N ASP A 28 9.40 -14.90 7.48
CA ASP A 28 8.78 -16.01 6.76
C ASP A 28 8.07 -15.54 5.48
N VAL A 29 8.84 -14.87 4.62
CA VAL A 29 8.41 -14.29 3.34
C VAL A 29 9.22 -14.86 2.18
N VAL A 30 8.64 -14.85 0.98
CA VAL A 30 9.30 -15.17 -0.29
C VAL A 30 9.12 -14.03 -1.30
N PRO A 31 10.12 -13.70 -2.13
CA PRO A 31 10.00 -12.66 -3.14
C PRO A 31 8.92 -12.97 -4.18
N LEU A 32 8.10 -11.97 -4.49
CA LEU A 32 7.27 -11.96 -5.69
C LEU A 32 8.09 -11.38 -6.85
N LEU A 33 8.27 -12.17 -7.90
CA LEU A 33 9.01 -11.83 -9.10
C LEU A 33 8.05 -11.60 -10.28
N LEU A 34 8.33 -10.59 -11.10
CA LEU A 34 7.81 -10.46 -12.46
C LEU A 34 9.00 -10.28 -13.41
N ASN A 35 9.13 -11.16 -14.41
CA ASN A 35 10.25 -11.16 -15.36
C ASN A 35 11.63 -11.10 -14.66
N ASN A 36 11.81 -11.91 -13.61
CA ASN A 36 12.97 -11.95 -12.70
C ASN A 36 13.24 -10.68 -11.87
N VAL A 37 12.44 -9.62 -11.98
CA VAL A 37 12.51 -8.43 -11.13
C VAL A 37 11.69 -8.66 -9.86
N LYS A 38 12.28 -8.48 -8.67
CA LYS A 38 11.53 -8.49 -7.41
C LYS A 38 10.65 -7.24 -7.31
N ILE A 39 9.33 -7.46 -7.30
CA ILE A 39 8.33 -6.40 -7.16
C ILE A 39 7.68 -6.35 -5.77
N GLY A 40 7.76 -7.44 -5.00
CA GLY A 40 7.14 -7.55 -3.67
C GLY A 40 7.65 -8.73 -2.83
N LEU A 41 6.97 -8.99 -1.72
CA LEU A 41 7.24 -10.04 -0.73
C LEU A 41 5.92 -10.68 -0.28
N ILE A 42 5.77 -11.99 -0.49
CA ILE A 42 4.59 -12.76 -0.08
C ILE A 42 4.91 -13.52 1.21
N TYR A 43 4.10 -13.37 2.26
CA TYR A 43 4.19 -14.19 3.46
C TYR A 43 3.90 -15.67 3.13
N LYS A 44 4.64 -16.61 3.72
CA LYS A 44 4.36 -18.04 3.50
C LYS A 44 2.97 -18.46 3.99
N THR A 45 2.36 -17.72 4.91
CA THR A 45 0.94 -17.88 5.31
C THR A 45 -0.05 -17.58 4.17
N THR A 46 0.32 -16.79 3.17
CA THR A 46 -0.47 -16.53 1.95
C THR A 46 -0.30 -17.63 0.89
N ILE A 47 0.79 -18.40 0.93
CA ILE A 47 1.10 -19.43 -0.07
C ILE A 47 0.02 -20.55 -0.15
N PRO A 48 -0.58 -21.05 0.94
CA PRO A 48 -1.72 -21.97 0.86
C PRO A 48 -2.91 -21.41 0.08
N ALA A 49 -3.21 -20.11 0.22
CA ALA A 49 -4.31 -19.46 -0.50
C ALA A 49 -4.00 -19.29 -2.01
N LEU A 50 -2.73 -19.07 -2.37
CA LEU A 50 -2.27 -19.06 -3.76
C LEU A 50 -2.26 -20.46 -4.39
N LYS A 51 -1.86 -21.50 -3.64
CA LYS A 51 -1.91 -22.91 -4.09
C LYS A 51 -3.36 -23.35 -4.35
N LYS A 52 -4.26 -23.09 -3.39
CA LYS A 52 -5.70 -23.34 -3.55
C LYS A 52 -6.29 -22.61 -4.76
N TYR A 53 -5.91 -21.36 -5.00
CA TYR A 53 -6.36 -20.62 -6.18
C TYR A 53 -5.89 -21.27 -7.49
N ASN A 54 -4.61 -21.63 -7.59
CA ASN A 54 -4.05 -22.37 -8.72
C ASN A 54 -4.78 -23.71 -8.98
N GLU A 55 -5.17 -24.43 -7.91
CA GLU A 55 -5.88 -25.71 -8.01
C GLU A 55 -7.31 -25.56 -8.55
N GLN A 56 -7.99 -24.47 -8.18
CA GLN A 56 -9.41 -24.27 -8.45
C GLN A 56 -9.73 -23.45 -9.71
N HIS A 57 -8.94 -22.43 -10.05
CA HIS A 57 -9.44 -21.31 -10.87
C HIS A 57 -8.84 -21.14 -12.26
N GLN A 58 -7.73 -21.81 -12.64
CA GLN A 58 -7.27 -21.83 -14.05
C GLN A 58 -6.21 -22.90 -14.32
N LYS A 59 -6.22 -23.47 -15.54
CA LYS A 59 -5.06 -24.17 -16.14
C LYS A 59 -4.75 -23.58 -17.52
N PRO A 60 -3.48 -23.31 -17.87
CA PRO A 60 -2.28 -23.39 -17.03
C PRO A 60 -2.36 -22.48 -15.79
N CYS A 61 -1.72 -22.91 -14.69
CA CYS A 61 -1.82 -22.21 -13.40
C CYS A 61 -1.25 -20.78 -13.51
N PRO A 62 -1.91 -19.75 -12.95
CA PRO A 62 -1.46 -18.37 -13.07
C PRO A 62 -0.18 -18.06 -12.27
N PHE A 63 0.07 -18.74 -11.16
CA PHE A 63 1.27 -18.55 -10.33
C PHE A 63 2.19 -19.78 -10.38
N ILE A 64 3.48 -19.56 -10.55
CA ILE A 64 4.54 -20.53 -10.29
C ILE A 64 5.00 -20.29 -8.85
N ILE A 65 4.97 -21.33 -8.02
CA ILE A 65 5.15 -21.24 -6.55
C ILE A 65 6.27 -22.21 -6.16
N GLU A 66 7.48 -21.70 -6.05
CA GLU A 66 8.66 -22.44 -5.58
C GLU A 66 8.85 -22.24 -4.07
N GLU A 67 9.78 -22.98 -3.48
CA GLU A 67 10.16 -22.81 -2.06
C GLU A 67 10.80 -21.43 -1.79
N THR A 68 11.55 -20.90 -2.77
CA THR A 68 12.35 -19.68 -2.63
C THR A 68 11.77 -18.43 -3.29
N PHE A 69 10.71 -18.53 -4.11
CA PHE A 69 10.06 -17.40 -4.76
C PHE A 69 8.65 -17.75 -5.28
N VAL A 70 7.86 -16.72 -5.58
CA VAL A 70 6.64 -16.83 -6.40
C VAL A 70 6.82 -15.97 -7.64
N THR A 71 6.34 -16.43 -8.80
CA THR A 71 6.29 -15.62 -10.02
C THR A 71 5.03 -15.89 -10.84
N PHE A 72 4.73 -15.00 -11.79
CA PHE A 72 3.61 -15.17 -12.71
C PHE A 72 3.98 -16.15 -13.83
N ALA A 73 3.04 -16.99 -14.23
CA ALA A 73 3.24 -17.90 -15.34
C ALA A 73 3.33 -17.14 -16.68
N SER A 74 4.15 -17.66 -17.60
CA SER A 74 4.55 -17.00 -18.86
C SER A 74 3.41 -16.64 -19.83
N HIS A 75 2.20 -17.15 -19.61
CA HIS A 75 1.02 -16.77 -20.39
C HIS A 75 0.43 -15.41 -19.97
N LEU A 76 0.70 -14.95 -18.74
CA LEU A 76 0.33 -13.64 -18.18
C LEU A 76 1.38 -12.58 -18.58
N ASN A 77 1.67 -12.51 -19.87
CA ASN A 77 2.75 -11.67 -20.43
C ASN A 77 2.32 -10.25 -20.84
N THR A 78 1.15 -9.78 -20.43
CA THR A 78 0.71 -8.39 -20.65
C THR A 78 0.10 -7.80 -19.38
N PHE A 79 0.15 -6.48 -19.27
CA PHE A 79 -0.37 -5.72 -18.14
C PHE A 79 -1.86 -6.01 -17.87
N GLU A 80 -2.65 -6.15 -18.93
CA GLU A 80 -4.09 -6.43 -18.86
C GLU A 80 -4.34 -7.82 -18.28
N LYS A 81 -3.60 -8.83 -18.73
CA LYS A 81 -3.73 -10.21 -18.22
C LYS A 81 -3.36 -10.29 -16.74
N LEU A 82 -2.21 -9.73 -16.36
CA LEU A 82 -1.76 -9.70 -14.96
C LEU A 82 -2.77 -8.97 -14.08
N THR A 83 -3.32 -7.84 -14.56
CA THR A 83 -4.35 -7.06 -13.87
C THR A 83 -5.66 -7.84 -13.71
N GLN A 84 -6.17 -8.50 -14.75
CA GLN A 84 -7.42 -9.27 -14.63
C GLN A 84 -7.25 -10.52 -13.75
N GLU A 85 -6.10 -11.20 -13.80
CA GLU A 85 -5.86 -12.36 -12.93
C GLU A 85 -5.69 -11.96 -11.46
N ILE A 86 -4.96 -10.88 -11.17
CA ILE A 86 -4.87 -10.32 -9.81
C ILE A 86 -6.23 -9.84 -9.31
N LYS A 87 -7.03 -9.17 -10.16
CA LYS A 87 -8.40 -8.77 -9.82
C LYS A 87 -9.26 -10.00 -9.44
N LYS A 88 -9.29 -11.03 -10.30
CA LYS A 88 -10.03 -12.28 -10.10
C LYS A 88 -9.58 -13.03 -8.84
N LEU A 89 -8.26 -13.05 -8.56
CA LEU A 89 -7.71 -13.61 -7.33
C LEU A 89 -8.26 -12.91 -6.08
N LEU A 90 -8.27 -11.58 -6.08
CA LEU A 90 -8.81 -10.80 -4.97
C LEU A 90 -10.33 -10.91 -4.86
N GLU A 91 -11.06 -11.06 -5.96
CA GLU A 91 -12.50 -11.34 -5.95
C GLU A 91 -12.80 -12.68 -5.27
N VAL A 92 -12.11 -13.77 -5.64
CA VAL A 92 -12.21 -15.07 -4.96
C VAL A 92 -11.83 -14.96 -3.48
N TRP A 93 -10.70 -14.32 -3.14
CA TRP A 93 -10.29 -14.15 -1.74
C TRP A 93 -11.27 -13.29 -0.91
N ARG A 94 -12.01 -12.38 -1.54
CA ARG A 94 -13.08 -11.59 -0.89
C ARG A 94 -14.31 -12.44 -0.61
N GLU A 95 -14.74 -13.25 -1.59
CA GLU A 95 -15.90 -14.16 -1.47
C GLU A 95 -15.64 -15.26 -0.43
N GLU A 96 -14.47 -15.89 -0.46
CA GLU A 96 -14.04 -16.90 0.50
C GLU A 96 -13.68 -16.34 1.89
N LYS A 97 -13.66 -15.00 2.04
CA LYS A 97 -13.22 -14.28 3.25
C LYS A 97 -11.82 -14.69 3.72
N ALA A 98 -10.94 -15.03 2.77
CA ALA A 98 -9.57 -15.45 3.04
C ALA A 98 -8.75 -14.35 3.74
N PHE A 99 -9.05 -13.08 3.46
CA PHE A 99 -8.41 -11.91 4.08
C PHE A 99 -9.44 -10.80 4.37
N PRO A 100 -9.31 -10.05 5.50
CA PRO A 100 -10.43 -9.27 6.06
C PRO A 100 -10.67 -7.85 5.49
N ALA A 101 -10.03 -7.43 4.40
CA ALA A 101 -10.27 -6.10 3.78
C ALA A 101 -9.84 -6.09 2.31
N LEU A 102 -10.68 -5.65 1.35
CA LEU A 102 -10.40 -5.65 -0.10
C LEU A 102 -11.25 -4.65 -0.99
N GLU A 103 -10.73 -3.50 -1.52
CA GLU A 103 -11.38 -2.55 -2.50
C GLU A 103 -10.43 -1.75 -3.50
N VAL A 104 -10.75 -1.67 -4.82
CA VAL A 104 -9.81 -1.65 -6.01
C VAL A 104 -9.61 -0.32 -6.79
N TYR A 105 -8.38 -0.01 -7.31
CA TYR A 105 -8.07 1.09 -8.29
C TYR A 105 -6.74 0.91 -9.12
N GLY A 106 -6.73 1.17 -10.45
CA GLY A 106 -5.55 1.18 -11.40
C GLY A 106 -5.95 1.54 -12.86
N PRO A 107 -5.08 1.90 -13.87
CA PRO A 107 -3.75 1.39 -14.29
C PRO A 107 -2.60 2.46 -14.26
N SER A 108 -1.50 2.59 -15.03
CA SER A 108 -0.78 1.91 -16.12
C SER A 108 0.75 2.29 -16.01
N ASN A 109 1.65 1.78 -16.87
CA ASN A 109 3.13 1.77 -16.64
C ASN A 109 3.52 1.03 -15.32
N LEU A 110 2.70 0.04 -14.97
CA LEU A 110 2.76 -0.76 -13.75
C LEU A 110 2.97 -2.24 -14.10
N ALA A 111 3.44 -3.04 -13.13
CA ALA A 111 3.48 -4.49 -13.23
C ALA A 111 2.06 -5.08 -13.42
N PHE A 112 1.14 -4.62 -12.59
CA PHE A 112 -0.31 -4.87 -12.64
C PHE A 112 -1.02 -3.82 -11.78
N VAL A 113 -2.33 -3.71 -11.95
CA VAL A 113 -3.17 -3.07 -10.93
C VAL A 113 -3.30 -4.00 -9.74
N ILE A 114 -3.02 -3.48 -8.55
CA ILE A 114 -3.55 -4.08 -7.34
C ILE A 114 -4.27 -3.06 -6.48
N GLU A 115 -5.25 -3.61 -5.82
CA GLU A 115 -6.04 -3.06 -4.75
C GLU A 115 -5.22 -2.72 -3.48
N ARG A 116 -5.50 -1.57 -2.82
CA ARG A 116 -4.65 -1.09 -1.71
C ARG A 116 -4.66 -2.02 -0.48
N SER A 117 -5.74 -2.73 -0.18
CA SER A 117 -5.75 -3.69 0.93
C SER A 117 -4.95 -4.94 0.56
N GLY A 118 -5.14 -5.42 -0.68
CA GLY A 118 -4.35 -6.48 -1.29
C GLY A 118 -2.83 -6.22 -1.30
N THR A 119 -2.35 -4.98 -1.43
CA THR A 119 -0.90 -4.66 -1.45
C THR A 119 -0.11 -5.28 -0.29
N GLN A 120 -0.72 -5.38 0.90
CA GLN A 120 -0.09 -5.89 2.11
C GLN A 120 0.13 -7.42 2.07
N LEU A 121 -0.65 -8.14 1.26
CA LEU A 121 -0.54 -9.60 1.07
C LEU A 121 0.62 -9.98 0.12
N PHE A 122 1.01 -9.05 -0.75
CA PHE A 122 2.07 -9.22 -1.75
C PHE A 122 3.31 -8.35 -1.44
N GLY A 123 3.34 -7.66 -0.29
CA GLY A 123 4.48 -6.86 0.16
C GLY A 123 4.88 -5.76 -0.82
N LEU A 124 3.88 -5.15 -1.48
CA LEU A 124 4.08 -4.16 -2.53
C LEU A 124 4.23 -2.75 -1.93
N LEU A 125 5.09 -1.94 -2.52
CA LEU A 125 5.27 -0.54 -2.12
C LEU A 125 3.97 0.26 -2.32
N THR A 126 3.63 1.11 -1.34
CA THR A 126 2.50 2.05 -1.45
C THR A 126 2.97 3.47 -1.20
N PHE A 127 2.50 4.41 -2.02
CA PHE A 127 2.91 5.81 -1.97
C PHE A 127 1.76 6.69 -1.46
N GLY A 128 2.09 7.86 -0.93
CA GLY A 128 1.13 8.79 -0.32
C GLY A 128 1.67 10.22 -0.26
N VAL A 129 0.78 11.17 -0.02
CA VAL A 129 1.09 12.59 0.15
C VAL A 129 0.72 13.03 1.56
N HIS A 130 1.57 13.82 2.19
CA HIS A 130 1.37 14.35 3.54
C HIS A 130 1.70 15.84 3.56
N LEU A 131 0.69 16.70 3.70
CA LEU A 131 0.86 18.16 3.70
C LEU A 131 0.85 18.71 5.12
N SER A 132 1.87 19.52 5.45
CA SER A 132 1.96 20.24 6.72
C SER A 132 1.79 21.74 6.49
N ALA A 133 0.56 22.23 6.54
CA ALA A 133 0.27 23.65 6.40
C ALA A 133 0.59 24.40 7.70
N TYR A 134 1.23 25.56 7.58
CA TYR A 134 1.61 26.40 8.71
C TYR A 134 1.48 27.89 8.38
N VAL A 135 1.42 28.71 9.43
CA VAL A 135 1.48 30.17 9.35
C VAL A 135 2.51 30.70 10.35
N LYS A 136 3.12 31.84 10.04
CA LYS A 136 3.96 32.61 10.96
C LYS A 136 3.16 33.78 11.51
N THR A 137 3.08 33.92 12.83
CA THR A 137 2.34 35.03 13.46
C THR A 137 3.11 36.34 13.37
N THR A 138 2.44 37.45 13.70
CA THR A 138 3.01 38.78 13.90
C THR A 138 4.17 38.80 14.91
N GLU A 139 4.15 37.91 15.91
CA GLU A 139 5.23 37.72 16.90
C GLU A 139 6.32 36.75 16.41
N GLY A 140 6.30 36.39 15.12
CA GLY A 140 7.26 35.48 14.49
C GLY A 140 7.09 33.99 14.80
N LYS A 141 6.06 33.60 15.56
CA LYS A 141 5.85 32.21 16.02
C LYS A 141 5.23 31.34 14.93
N LEU A 142 5.64 30.08 14.84
CA LEU A 142 5.01 29.10 13.96
C LEU A 142 3.70 28.58 14.58
N LYS A 143 2.65 28.43 13.77
CA LYS A 143 1.44 27.65 14.08
C LYS A 143 1.17 26.68 12.93
N MET A 144 0.84 25.43 13.23
CA MET A 144 0.57 24.38 12.24
C MET A 144 -0.89 23.94 12.32
N TRP A 145 -1.48 23.58 11.18
CA TRP A 145 -2.81 22.96 11.11
C TRP A 145 -2.70 21.45 11.26
N ILE A 146 -3.11 20.94 12.43
CA ILE A 146 -3.11 19.51 12.75
C ILE A 146 -4.55 19.00 12.66
N ALA A 147 -4.83 18.09 11.73
CA ALA A 147 -6.16 17.50 11.63
C ALA A 147 -6.41 16.48 12.75
N LYS A 148 -7.69 16.17 12.99
CA LYS A 148 -8.10 15.04 13.82
C LYS A 148 -9.01 14.13 13.00
N ARG A 149 -8.56 12.90 12.79
CA ARG A 149 -9.25 11.89 11.95
C ARG A 149 -10.64 11.62 12.50
N SER A 150 -11.64 11.52 11.62
CA SER A 150 -13.00 11.11 12.00
C SER A 150 -12.99 9.80 12.79
N ILE A 151 -13.91 9.66 13.75
CA ILE A 151 -14.11 8.41 14.49
C ILE A 151 -14.61 7.26 13.58
N THR A 152 -15.10 7.57 12.38
CA THR A 152 -15.58 6.61 11.38
C THR A 152 -14.52 6.12 10.38
N LYS A 153 -13.30 6.70 10.35
CA LYS A 153 -12.23 6.21 9.45
C LYS A 153 -11.77 4.83 9.92
N SER A 154 -11.82 3.83 9.04
CA SER A 154 -11.47 2.42 9.33
C SER A 154 -10.05 2.20 9.86
N LYS A 155 -9.09 3.05 9.47
CA LYS A 155 -7.73 3.08 10.00
C LYS A 155 -7.49 4.32 10.86
N TRP A 156 -7.07 4.10 12.10
CA TRP A 156 -6.68 5.11 13.10
C TRP A 156 -7.75 6.17 13.44
N PRO A 157 -8.98 5.77 13.83
CA PRO A 157 -10.04 6.71 14.16
C PRO A 157 -9.68 7.62 15.36
N GLY A 158 -10.06 8.90 15.29
CA GLY A 158 -9.87 9.87 16.38
C GLY A 158 -8.42 10.30 16.67
N ARG A 159 -7.42 9.79 15.94
CA ARG A 159 -6.02 10.22 16.06
C ARG A 159 -5.78 11.60 15.42
N LEU A 160 -4.66 12.24 15.79
CA LEU A 160 -4.15 13.42 15.08
C LEU A 160 -3.48 13.01 13.78
N ASP A 161 -3.41 13.93 12.82
CA ASP A 161 -2.85 13.71 11.48
C ASP A 161 -2.15 14.97 10.94
N ASN A 162 -1.57 14.88 9.74
CA ASN A 162 -1.15 16.04 8.95
C ASN A 162 -2.34 16.98 8.63
N THR A 163 -2.11 18.10 7.95
CA THR A 163 -3.22 18.94 7.47
C THR A 163 -4.05 18.21 6.40
N VAL A 164 -3.37 17.40 5.57
CA VAL A 164 -3.93 16.53 4.53
C VAL A 164 -3.06 15.27 4.47
N ALA A 165 -3.65 14.07 4.39
CA ALA A 165 -2.89 12.81 4.30
C ALA A 165 -3.57 11.75 3.41
N GLY A 166 -3.17 11.71 2.14
CA GLY A 166 -3.77 10.86 1.11
C GLY A 166 -2.87 9.70 0.64
N GLY A 167 -3.49 8.63 0.12
CA GLY A 167 -2.76 7.65 -0.70
C GLY A 167 -2.69 8.14 -2.14
N ILE A 168 -1.55 7.96 -2.82
CA ILE A 168 -1.45 8.30 -4.24
C ILE A 168 -2.24 7.26 -5.03
N SER A 169 -3.34 7.71 -5.63
CA SER A 169 -4.10 6.93 -6.60
C SER A 169 -3.36 6.88 -7.94
N TYR A 170 -3.44 5.74 -8.60
CA TYR A 170 -2.75 5.42 -9.85
C TYR A 170 -2.83 6.49 -10.96
N ASN A 171 -3.96 7.18 -11.07
CA ASN A 171 -4.28 8.17 -12.10
C ASN A 171 -3.88 9.59 -11.72
N LEU A 172 -3.29 9.78 -10.54
CA LEU A 172 -2.94 11.08 -10.00
C LEU A 172 -1.45 11.11 -9.75
N THR A 173 -0.77 12.14 -10.27
CA THR A 173 0.57 12.48 -9.80
C THR A 173 0.56 12.86 -8.32
N VAL A 174 1.75 13.03 -7.74
CA VAL A 174 1.94 13.60 -6.39
C VAL A 174 1.17 14.91 -6.24
N LYS A 175 1.19 15.80 -7.25
CA LYS A 175 0.51 17.10 -7.19
C LYS A 175 -1.01 16.96 -7.28
N GLU A 176 -1.53 16.20 -8.24
CA GLU A 176 -2.98 15.99 -8.40
C GLU A 176 -3.59 15.27 -7.19
N THR A 177 -2.87 14.31 -6.60
CA THR A 177 -3.27 13.68 -5.32
C THR A 177 -3.34 14.74 -4.23
N LEU A 178 -2.30 15.55 -4.06
CA LEU A 178 -2.24 16.56 -3.02
C LEU A 178 -3.34 17.63 -3.17
N VAL A 179 -3.64 18.07 -4.39
CA VAL A 179 -4.74 19.02 -4.67
C VAL A 179 -6.10 18.39 -4.33
N LYS A 180 -6.40 17.19 -4.84
CA LYS A 180 -7.64 16.46 -4.57
C LYS A 180 -7.88 16.29 -3.06
N GLU A 181 -6.90 15.72 -2.37
CA GLU A 181 -7.05 15.39 -0.94
C GLU A 181 -7.09 16.67 -0.09
N ALA A 182 -6.46 17.77 -0.53
CA ALA A 182 -6.52 19.07 0.16
C ALA A 182 -7.91 19.74 0.03
N MET A 183 -8.57 19.56 -1.11
CA MET A 183 -9.97 19.96 -1.29
C MET A 183 -10.91 19.09 -0.44
N GLU A 184 -10.72 17.77 -0.45
CA GLU A 184 -11.61 16.81 0.23
C GLU A 184 -11.46 16.76 1.77
N GLU A 185 -10.23 16.76 2.31
CA GLU A 185 -10.00 16.62 3.75
C GLU A 185 -9.90 17.96 4.50
N ALA A 186 -9.48 19.03 3.82
CA ALA A 186 -9.18 20.33 4.45
C ALA A 186 -9.95 21.52 3.86
N ASN A 187 -10.75 21.33 2.80
CA ASN A 187 -11.45 22.40 2.06
C ASN A 187 -10.51 23.55 1.65
N LEU A 188 -9.26 23.23 1.31
CA LEU A 188 -8.32 24.17 0.70
C LEU A 188 -8.66 24.28 -0.80
N SER A 189 -8.70 25.49 -1.35
CA SER A 189 -8.86 25.67 -2.79
C SER A 189 -7.63 25.15 -3.54
N GLU A 190 -7.84 24.73 -4.79
CA GLU A 190 -6.78 24.34 -5.71
C GLU A 190 -5.67 25.41 -5.79
N GLU A 191 -6.05 26.69 -5.94
CA GLU A 191 -5.14 27.84 -5.96
C GLU A 191 -4.27 27.99 -4.68
N ILE A 192 -4.68 27.40 -3.55
CA ILE A 192 -3.86 27.32 -2.33
C ILE A 192 -3.04 26.03 -2.29
N ALA A 193 -3.65 24.89 -2.64
CA ALA A 193 -2.98 23.58 -2.66
C ALA A 193 -1.85 23.50 -3.69
N GLU A 194 -1.98 24.14 -4.84
CA GLU A 194 -0.95 24.23 -5.89
C GLU A 194 0.34 24.94 -5.43
N LYS A 195 0.28 25.74 -4.35
CA LYS A 195 1.43 26.45 -3.77
C LYS A 195 2.24 25.59 -2.79
N ALA A 196 1.85 24.33 -2.58
CA ALA A 196 2.64 23.38 -1.80
C ALA A 196 3.99 23.09 -2.48
N VAL A 197 5.03 22.92 -1.66
CA VAL A 197 6.39 22.55 -2.09
C VAL A 197 6.78 21.20 -1.46
N PRO A 198 7.57 20.36 -2.16
CA PRO A 198 8.16 19.14 -1.59
C PRO A 198 9.17 19.41 -0.47
#